data_AF-S8ANY0-F1
#
_entry.id   AF-S8ANY0-F1
#
_cell.length_a   1.000
_cell.length_b   1.000
_cell.length_c   1.000
_cell.angle_alpha   90.00
_cell.angle_beta   90.00
_cell.angle_gamma   90.00
#
_symmetry.space_group_name_H-M   'P 1'
#
loop_
_entity.id
_entity.type
_entity.pdbx_description
1 polymer ?
#
loop_
_entity_poly.entity_id
_entity_poly.type
_entity_poly.pdbx_seq_one_letter_code
_entity_poly.pdbx_strand_id
1 'polypeptide(L)'
;MATGFRTVGYYVDWAIYGRNFKPQDLKADQFSHILFAFVKINRDTGEIQLADPWADTDIHWDESWDVPAGVTNVYGIFLQLFKLKKVHRNLKTMLSIGGWTYSQDGSFAAGASTPEKRDKFARSAVQMVKDFGLDGIDLDWEYPVDATEAANYVDLLRLCRQYLNEANPAFELSIAAPCGADKIQKLDIPGMDRYLDFWNLMAYDFAGSWSQAAGHASNIFGSTSNPASTEFSFDTALRMYSAVNPHKLVVGMPLYGRGFANTDGPGKPYQGTGQGNWETGVWDYKNLPLPGSQEYQDDQLIASYSYDPAQRLMISYDTPHIAELKAKYIMSRGLGGAMWWETSGDKVGAGSLVQTVIDTFPPKKRTTAAPAKKKVRVKLAQDLSLSTEEEQEVRLAFDYFTDPEELGKDIIQSKDLKKAFSALGFNLSPGEIKEIKETIDPDDEGFIVYELFLEVAAMKMKDRDGKDELDKAFSLFTGGDDEGPITLQHLQRVAKALNENVTDDTLRDMLREASSGDRNEVNK
;
A
#
# COMPACT_ATOMS: atom_id res chain seq x y z
N MET A 1 19.31 9.95 -6.74
CA MET A 1 18.78 8.80 -5.97
C MET A 1 17.67 9.31 -5.06
N ALA A 2 16.50 8.67 -5.06
CA ALA A 2 15.40 9.06 -4.18
C ALA A 2 15.78 8.81 -2.71
N THR A 3 15.62 9.81 -1.86
CA THR A 3 16.12 9.86 -0.47
C THR A 3 15.12 9.29 0.55
N GLY A 4 14.55 8.11 0.31
CA GLY A 4 13.52 7.52 1.18
C GLY A 4 13.65 6.01 1.36
N PHE A 5 13.08 5.47 2.44
CA PHE A 5 13.04 4.03 2.70
C PHE A 5 12.28 3.29 1.60
N ARG A 6 12.78 2.12 1.22
CA ARG A 6 12.07 1.16 0.38
C ARG A 6 11.03 0.42 1.23
N THR A 7 9.86 0.21 0.65
CA THR A 7 8.81 -0.65 1.21
C THR A 7 8.48 -1.68 0.14
N VAL A 8 8.90 -2.91 0.36
CA VAL A 8 8.96 -3.98 -0.67
C VAL A 8 7.98 -5.09 -0.29
N GLY A 9 7.06 -5.47 -1.16
CA GLY A 9 6.15 -6.59 -0.91
C GLY A 9 6.35 -7.71 -1.93
N TYR A 10 6.45 -8.96 -1.49
CA TYR A 10 6.31 -10.10 -2.39
C TYR A 10 4.81 -10.36 -2.67
N TYR A 11 4.45 -10.39 -3.96
CA TYR A 11 3.16 -10.83 -4.44
C TYR A 11 3.34 -12.16 -5.15
N VAL A 12 2.79 -13.22 -4.57
CA VAL A 12 2.93 -14.58 -5.10
C VAL A 12 1.80 -14.90 -6.07
N ASP A 13 2.10 -15.48 -7.24
CA ASP A 13 1.10 -15.75 -8.28
C ASP A 13 -0.05 -16.63 -7.78
N TRP A 14 0.27 -17.61 -6.92
CA TRP A 14 -0.68 -18.53 -6.33
C TRP A 14 -1.57 -17.88 -5.26
N ALA A 15 -1.36 -16.60 -4.91
CA ALA A 15 -2.23 -15.85 -4.00
C ALA A 15 -3.66 -15.72 -4.53
N ILE A 16 -3.86 -15.75 -5.86
CA ILE A 16 -5.18 -15.61 -6.47
C ILE A 16 -6.10 -16.82 -6.21
N TYR A 17 -5.54 -17.97 -5.81
CA TYR A 17 -6.28 -19.21 -5.63
C TYR A 17 -6.84 -19.34 -4.21
N GLY A 18 -6.32 -20.28 -3.40
CA GLY A 18 -6.85 -20.58 -2.06
C GLY A 18 -6.81 -19.37 -1.13
N ARG A 19 -5.77 -18.53 -1.26
CA ARG A 19 -5.63 -17.27 -0.51
C ARG A 19 -6.67 -16.22 -0.92
N ASN A 20 -7.25 -16.34 -2.12
CA ASN A 20 -8.21 -15.42 -2.72
C ASN A 20 -7.78 -13.94 -2.57
N PHE A 21 -6.50 -13.68 -2.85
CA PHE A 21 -5.89 -12.35 -2.75
C PHE A 21 -5.37 -11.93 -4.12
N LYS A 22 -6.08 -11.02 -4.76
CA LYS A 22 -5.84 -10.56 -6.13
C LYS A 22 -4.94 -9.33 -6.12
N PRO A 23 -4.31 -8.95 -7.25
CA PRO A 23 -3.48 -7.76 -7.26
C PRO A 23 -4.25 -6.48 -6.89
N GLN A 24 -5.55 -6.41 -7.20
CA GLN A 24 -6.42 -5.29 -6.83
C GLN A 24 -6.61 -5.13 -5.31
N ASP A 25 -6.37 -6.17 -4.53
CA ASP A 25 -6.45 -6.12 -3.07
C ASP A 25 -5.21 -5.46 -2.45
N LEU A 26 -4.11 -5.36 -3.20
CA LEU A 26 -2.89 -4.66 -2.76
C LEU A 26 -3.20 -3.20 -2.43
N LYS A 27 -2.79 -2.77 -1.25
CA LYS A 27 -2.72 -1.36 -0.88
C LYS A 27 -1.45 -0.76 -1.47
N ALA A 28 -1.44 -0.58 -2.79
CA ALA A 28 -0.25 -0.20 -3.56
C ALA A 28 0.46 1.07 -3.07
N ASP A 29 -0.25 2.03 -2.46
CA ASP A 29 0.35 3.23 -1.84
C ASP A 29 1.33 2.91 -0.69
N GLN A 30 1.20 1.73 -0.08
CA GLN A 30 2.10 1.28 0.98
C GLN A 30 3.48 0.85 0.43
N PHE A 31 3.54 0.47 -0.84
CA PHE A 31 4.74 -0.14 -1.43
C PHE A 31 5.45 0.79 -2.39
N SER A 32 6.78 0.82 -2.31
CA SER A 32 7.61 1.35 -3.40
C SER A 32 8.00 0.28 -4.40
N HIS A 33 8.03 -1.00 -3.99
CA HIS A 33 8.32 -2.12 -4.88
C HIS A 33 7.37 -3.28 -4.60
N ILE A 34 6.85 -3.90 -5.65
CA ILE A 34 6.22 -5.22 -5.59
C ILE A 34 7.08 -6.18 -6.38
N LEU A 35 7.46 -7.29 -5.75
CA LEU A 35 8.22 -8.37 -6.36
C LEU A 35 7.22 -9.46 -6.74
N PHE A 36 6.99 -9.64 -8.04
CA PHE A 36 6.12 -10.69 -8.55
C PHE A 36 6.86 -12.03 -8.49
N ALA A 37 6.34 -12.96 -7.70
CA ALA A 37 6.96 -14.24 -7.39
C ALA A 37 6.07 -15.42 -7.82
N PHE A 38 6.58 -16.47 -8.48
CA PHE A 38 7.92 -16.61 -9.03
C PHE A 38 7.84 -17.12 -10.45
N VAL A 39 8.72 -16.60 -11.31
CA VAL A 39 9.01 -17.28 -12.57
C VAL A 39 10.12 -18.31 -12.38
N LYS A 40 10.09 -19.36 -13.20
CA LYS A 40 10.99 -20.51 -13.09
C LYS A 40 12.13 -20.45 -14.11
N ILE A 41 13.09 -21.35 -13.92
CA ILE A 41 14.30 -21.45 -14.73
C ILE A 41 14.31 -22.79 -15.46
N ASN A 42 14.42 -22.77 -16.78
CA ASN A 42 14.66 -23.97 -17.56
C ASN A 42 16.08 -24.48 -17.26
N ARG A 43 16.17 -25.67 -16.65
CA ARG A 43 17.44 -26.26 -16.17
C ARG A 43 18.45 -26.52 -17.28
N ASP A 44 17.96 -26.85 -18.47
CA ASP A 44 18.80 -27.28 -19.58
C ASP A 44 19.35 -26.09 -20.35
N THR A 45 18.56 -25.01 -20.49
CA THR A 45 18.90 -23.87 -21.33
C THR A 45 19.26 -22.60 -20.55
N GLY A 46 18.88 -22.51 -19.28
CA GLY A 46 18.93 -21.29 -18.48
C GLY A 46 17.78 -20.30 -18.77
N GLU A 47 16.88 -20.60 -19.71
CA GLU A 47 15.78 -19.70 -20.08
C GLU A 47 14.77 -19.48 -18.94
N ILE A 48 14.35 -18.24 -18.74
CA ILE A 48 13.29 -17.89 -17.80
C ILE A 48 11.92 -18.18 -18.41
N GLN A 49 11.04 -18.79 -17.62
CA GLN A 49 9.72 -19.25 -18.04
C GLN A 49 8.67 -18.92 -16.98
N LEU A 50 7.44 -18.63 -17.42
CA LEU A 50 6.30 -18.51 -16.51
C LEU A 50 6.09 -19.83 -15.75
N ALA A 51 5.77 -19.71 -14.46
CA ALA A 51 5.42 -20.85 -13.64
C ALA A 51 3.96 -21.24 -13.87
N ASP A 52 3.08 -20.24 -13.93
CA ASP A 52 1.63 -20.39 -14.04
C ASP A 52 1.04 -19.38 -15.05
N PRO A 53 1.08 -19.67 -16.36
CA PRO A 53 0.52 -18.77 -17.37
C PRO A 53 -0.93 -18.34 -17.13
N TRP A 54 -1.74 -19.19 -16.46
CA TRP A 54 -3.12 -18.84 -16.16
C TRP A 54 -3.18 -17.65 -15.21
N ALA A 55 -2.47 -17.72 -14.08
CA ALA A 55 -2.41 -16.63 -13.12
C ALA A 55 -1.69 -15.40 -13.71
N ASP A 56 -0.58 -15.65 -14.40
CA ASP A 56 0.38 -14.63 -14.82
C ASP A 56 -0.18 -13.76 -15.95
N THR A 57 -0.77 -14.38 -16.97
CA THR A 57 -1.12 -13.71 -18.25
C THR A 57 -2.53 -13.94 -18.75
N ASP A 58 -3.27 -14.97 -18.30
CA ASP A 58 -4.50 -15.38 -19.00
C ASP A 58 -5.79 -15.07 -18.22
N ILE A 59 -5.77 -15.09 -16.88
CA ILE A 59 -6.98 -14.84 -16.08
C ILE A 59 -7.50 -13.41 -16.30
N HIS A 60 -8.81 -13.28 -16.49
CA HIS A 60 -9.52 -12.01 -16.62
C HIS A 60 -10.34 -11.74 -15.35
N TRP A 61 -10.39 -10.48 -14.92
CA TRP A 61 -11.29 -10.05 -13.85
C TRP A 61 -12.41 -9.19 -14.41
N ASP A 62 -12.06 -7.99 -14.90
CA ASP A 62 -13.02 -7.03 -15.44
C ASP A 62 -12.76 -6.75 -16.94
N GLU A 63 -11.74 -7.38 -17.51
CA GLU A 63 -11.36 -7.22 -18.91
C GLU A 63 -12.27 -8.00 -19.87
N SER A 64 -12.44 -7.46 -21.08
CA SER A 64 -13.18 -8.14 -22.15
C SER A 64 -12.43 -9.37 -22.65
N TRP A 65 -13.17 -10.43 -22.91
CA TRP A 65 -12.68 -11.62 -23.61
C TRP A 65 -12.59 -11.44 -25.14
N ASP A 66 -13.17 -10.36 -25.67
CA ASP A 66 -13.17 -10.07 -27.11
C ASP A 66 -11.83 -9.48 -27.55
N VAL A 67 -10.97 -10.33 -28.12
CA VAL A 67 -9.68 -9.91 -28.70
C VAL A 67 -9.76 -9.90 -30.22
N PRO A 68 -9.48 -8.76 -30.89
CA PRO A 68 -9.45 -8.72 -32.35
C PRO A 68 -8.46 -9.73 -32.94
N ALA A 69 -8.81 -10.30 -34.10
CA ALA A 69 -7.96 -11.28 -34.77
C ALA A 69 -6.55 -10.71 -35.04
N GLY A 70 -5.52 -11.44 -34.63
CA GLY A 70 -4.11 -11.05 -34.80
C GLY A 70 -3.56 -10.12 -33.72
N VAL A 71 -4.33 -9.80 -32.68
CA VAL A 71 -3.87 -9.07 -31.50
C VAL A 71 -3.56 -10.04 -30.37
N THR A 72 -2.40 -9.88 -29.72
CA THR A 72 -2.04 -10.58 -28.49
C THR A 72 -2.01 -9.58 -27.35
N ASN A 73 -2.84 -9.80 -26.34
CA ASN A 73 -2.87 -9.00 -25.11
C ASN A 73 -2.31 -9.82 -23.95
N VAL A 74 -1.77 -9.13 -22.96
CA VAL A 74 -1.45 -9.68 -21.64
C VAL A 74 -2.60 -9.34 -20.70
N TYR A 75 -3.10 -10.34 -19.98
CA TYR A 75 -4.06 -10.21 -18.87
C TYR A 75 -3.37 -10.61 -17.57
N GLY A 76 -4.08 -11.32 -16.70
CA GLY A 76 -3.55 -11.89 -15.47
C GLY A 76 -2.91 -10.85 -14.56
N ILE A 77 -2.06 -11.34 -13.68
CA ILE A 77 -1.41 -10.52 -12.66
C ILE A 77 -0.56 -9.42 -13.30
N PHE A 78 0.13 -9.70 -14.40
CA PHE A 78 0.97 -8.70 -15.05
C PHE A 78 0.18 -7.47 -15.53
N LEU A 79 -1.02 -7.67 -16.09
CA LEU A 79 -1.88 -6.55 -16.46
C LEU A 79 -2.30 -5.73 -15.24
N GLN A 80 -2.66 -6.38 -14.13
CA GLN A 80 -3.10 -5.65 -12.93
C GLN A 80 -1.95 -4.88 -12.28
N LEU A 81 -0.75 -5.47 -12.21
CA LEU A 81 0.45 -4.78 -11.74
C LEU A 81 0.78 -3.56 -12.62
N PHE A 82 0.64 -3.69 -13.94
CA PHE A 82 0.78 -2.56 -14.85
C PHE A 82 -0.26 -1.46 -14.59
N LYS A 83 -1.53 -1.83 -14.36
CA LYS A 83 -2.59 -0.87 -13.98
C LYS A 83 -2.27 -0.15 -12.68
N LEU A 84 -1.83 -0.87 -11.63
CA LEU A 84 -1.43 -0.27 -10.36
C LEU A 84 -0.28 0.73 -10.54
N LYS A 85 0.72 0.41 -11.36
CA LYS A 85 1.82 1.35 -11.67
C LYS A 85 1.36 2.63 -12.35
N LYS A 86 0.31 2.58 -13.19
CA LYS A 86 -0.24 3.79 -13.82
C LYS A 86 -0.84 4.75 -12.79
N VAL A 87 -1.48 4.22 -11.75
CA VAL A 87 -2.07 5.00 -10.66
C VAL A 87 -1.00 5.46 -9.67
N HIS A 88 -0.15 4.54 -9.21
CA HIS A 88 0.87 4.77 -8.19
C HIS A 88 2.24 4.94 -8.85
N ARG A 89 2.54 6.15 -9.35
CA ARG A 89 3.75 6.40 -10.18
C ARG A 89 5.10 6.20 -9.48
N ASN A 90 5.11 6.06 -8.16
CA ASN A 90 6.30 5.72 -7.36
C ASN A 90 6.44 4.20 -7.10
N LEU A 91 5.45 3.40 -7.48
CA LEU A 91 5.49 1.95 -7.38
C LEU A 91 6.31 1.39 -8.54
N LYS A 92 7.25 0.52 -8.21
CA LYS A 92 7.95 -0.35 -9.14
C LYS A 92 7.44 -1.77 -9.02
N THR A 93 7.35 -2.50 -10.12
CA THR A 93 7.05 -3.94 -10.11
C THR A 93 8.18 -4.70 -10.76
N MET A 94 8.76 -5.67 -10.07
CA MET A 94 9.94 -6.41 -10.51
C MET A 94 9.63 -7.90 -10.64
N LEU A 95 10.33 -8.56 -11.57
CA LEU A 95 10.23 -10.00 -11.79
C LEU A 95 11.12 -10.74 -10.78
N SER A 96 10.53 -11.49 -9.85
CA SER A 96 11.31 -12.35 -8.95
C SER A 96 11.46 -13.75 -9.55
N ILE A 97 12.71 -14.21 -9.65
CA ILE A 97 13.10 -15.44 -10.33
C ILE A 97 13.69 -16.40 -9.30
N GLY A 98 13.14 -17.61 -9.22
CA GLY A 98 13.63 -18.65 -8.32
C GLY A 98 12.74 -18.87 -7.10
N GLY A 99 13.21 -18.48 -5.92
CA GLY A 99 12.62 -18.83 -4.64
C GLY A 99 13.02 -20.23 -4.19
N TRP A 100 12.62 -20.60 -2.98
CA TRP A 100 12.91 -21.90 -2.35
C TRP A 100 12.70 -23.08 -3.32
N THR A 101 11.53 -23.22 -3.95
CA THR A 101 11.18 -24.38 -4.78
C THR A 101 12.15 -24.59 -5.96
N TYR A 102 12.39 -23.56 -6.78
CA TYR A 102 13.25 -23.66 -7.96
C TYR A 102 14.75 -23.58 -7.63
N SER A 103 15.09 -23.24 -6.39
CA SER A 103 16.45 -23.39 -5.87
C SER A 103 16.71 -24.82 -5.40
N GLN A 104 15.78 -25.41 -4.62
CA GLN A 104 15.93 -26.74 -4.05
C GLN A 104 15.80 -27.88 -5.06
N ASP A 105 15.02 -27.70 -6.14
CA ASP A 105 14.96 -28.70 -7.22
C ASP A 105 16.22 -28.71 -8.12
N GLY A 106 17.16 -27.79 -7.88
CA GLY A 106 18.41 -27.62 -8.58
C GLY A 106 18.30 -26.84 -9.89
N SER A 107 17.18 -26.17 -10.17
CA SER A 107 16.99 -25.41 -11.41
C SER A 107 17.87 -24.18 -11.46
N PHE A 108 18.02 -23.46 -10.34
CA PHE A 108 18.87 -22.28 -10.28
C PHE A 108 20.34 -22.60 -10.58
N ALA A 109 20.92 -23.55 -9.84
CA ALA A 109 22.29 -23.99 -10.05
C ALA A 109 22.52 -24.51 -11.47
N ALA A 110 21.63 -25.36 -11.99
CA ALA A 110 21.76 -25.92 -13.33
C ALA A 110 21.64 -24.84 -14.43
N GLY A 111 20.70 -23.91 -14.28
CA GLY A 111 20.46 -22.80 -15.21
C GLY A 111 21.53 -21.71 -15.17
N ALA A 112 22.32 -21.60 -14.10
CA ALA A 112 23.43 -20.66 -13.99
C ALA A 112 24.81 -21.27 -14.25
N SER A 113 24.89 -22.58 -14.49
CA SER A 113 26.15 -23.34 -14.43
C SER A 113 27.16 -23.06 -15.55
N THR A 114 26.72 -22.63 -16.74
CA THR A 114 27.62 -22.31 -17.87
C THR A 114 27.43 -20.87 -18.36
N PRO A 115 28.44 -20.26 -19.01
CA PRO A 115 28.32 -18.92 -19.58
C PRO A 115 27.13 -18.76 -20.54
N GLU A 116 26.87 -19.76 -21.39
CA GLU A 116 25.78 -19.75 -22.37
C GLU A 116 24.41 -19.75 -21.68
N LYS A 117 24.26 -20.55 -20.63
CA LYS A 117 23.01 -20.58 -19.86
C LYS A 117 22.80 -19.29 -19.09
N ARG A 118 23.85 -18.72 -18.48
CA ARG A 118 23.75 -17.40 -17.82
C ARG A 118 23.38 -16.28 -18.79
N ASP A 119 23.91 -16.32 -20.01
CA ASP A 119 23.54 -15.37 -21.07
C ASP A 119 22.05 -15.52 -21.45
N LYS A 120 21.61 -16.75 -21.70
CA LYS A 120 20.21 -17.05 -22.05
C LYS A 120 19.26 -16.68 -20.90
N PHE A 121 19.63 -16.95 -19.65
CA PHE A 121 18.92 -16.52 -18.45
C PHE A 121 18.74 -15.01 -18.47
N ALA A 122 19.83 -14.26 -18.50
CA ALA A 122 19.78 -12.81 -18.36
C ALA A 122 18.99 -12.16 -19.51
N ARG A 123 19.16 -12.64 -20.76
CA ARG A 123 18.41 -12.14 -21.92
C ARG A 123 16.91 -12.43 -21.82
N SER A 124 16.52 -13.65 -21.47
CA SER A 124 15.10 -14.02 -21.36
C SER A 124 14.41 -13.32 -20.19
N ALA A 125 15.10 -13.14 -19.05
CA ALA A 125 14.62 -12.35 -17.92
C ALA A 125 14.32 -10.89 -18.33
N VAL A 126 15.28 -10.23 -18.99
CA VAL A 126 15.11 -8.84 -19.46
C VAL A 126 14.04 -8.75 -20.56
N GLN A 127 13.88 -9.79 -21.37
CA GLN A 127 12.79 -9.86 -22.35
C GLN A 127 11.42 -9.86 -21.66
N MET A 128 11.21 -10.68 -20.62
CA MET A 128 9.98 -10.64 -19.83
C MET A 128 9.74 -9.29 -19.15
N VAL A 129 10.79 -8.64 -18.63
CA VAL A 129 10.67 -7.29 -18.06
C VAL A 129 10.09 -6.30 -19.07
N LYS A 130 10.55 -6.36 -20.33
CA LYS A 130 10.03 -5.50 -21.41
C LYS A 130 8.60 -5.88 -21.81
N ASP A 131 8.34 -7.17 -22.00
CA ASP A 131 7.05 -7.66 -22.51
C ASP A 131 5.91 -7.42 -21.52
N PHE A 132 6.19 -7.49 -20.21
CA PHE A 132 5.20 -7.30 -19.14
C PHE A 132 5.27 -5.92 -18.48
N GLY A 133 6.10 -5.00 -18.99
CA GLY A 133 6.17 -3.62 -18.50
C GLY A 133 6.65 -3.48 -17.06
N LEU A 134 7.60 -4.32 -16.64
CA LEU A 134 8.20 -4.33 -15.30
C LEU A 134 9.37 -3.32 -15.18
N ASP A 135 9.87 -3.11 -13.96
CA ASP A 135 10.92 -2.13 -13.65
C ASP A 135 12.25 -2.76 -13.22
N GLY A 136 12.37 -4.09 -13.26
CA GLY A 136 13.58 -4.75 -12.80
C GLY A 136 13.45 -6.25 -12.57
N ILE A 137 14.53 -6.82 -12.08
CA ILE A 137 14.68 -8.24 -11.77
C ILE A 137 15.09 -8.39 -10.31
N ASP A 138 14.48 -9.34 -9.61
CA ASP A 138 14.90 -9.83 -8.32
C ASP A 138 15.35 -11.29 -8.47
N LEU A 139 16.55 -11.64 -8.02
CA LEU A 139 17.05 -13.01 -8.05
C LEU A 139 16.98 -13.63 -6.66
N ASP A 140 16.20 -14.71 -6.53
CA ASP A 140 16.03 -15.42 -5.26
C ASP A 140 16.63 -16.83 -5.39
N TRP A 141 17.95 -16.94 -5.18
CA TRP A 141 18.68 -18.21 -5.16
C TRP A 141 18.93 -18.64 -3.72
N GLU A 142 18.24 -19.69 -3.28
CA GLU A 142 18.29 -20.24 -1.94
C GLU A 142 18.92 -21.65 -1.90
N TYR A 143 20.23 -21.84 -1.78
CA TYR A 143 21.31 -20.85 -1.77
C TYR A 143 22.50 -21.41 -2.53
N PRO A 144 23.41 -20.57 -3.07
CA PRO A 144 24.71 -21.03 -3.55
C PRO A 144 25.42 -21.89 -2.50
N VAL A 145 25.87 -23.09 -2.88
CA VAL A 145 26.41 -24.07 -1.92
C VAL A 145 27.92 -24.10 -1.83
N ASP A 146 28.62 -23.59 -2.85
CA ASP A 146 30.08 -23.56 -2.93
C ASP A 146 30.62 -22.34 -3.70
N ALA A 147 31.95 -22.24 -3.83
CA ALA A 147 32.63 -21.14 -4.50
C ALA A 147 32.35 -21.07 -6.02
N THR A 148 32.01 -22.20 -6.65
CA THR A 148 31.67 -22.24 -8.07
C THR A 148 30.30 -21.61 -8.30
N GLU A 149 29.32 -21.97 -7.48
CA GLU A 149 27.98 -21.36 -7.54
C GLU A 149 28.02 -19.88 -7.18
N ALA A 150 28.82 -19.50 -6.18
CA ALA A 150 29.03 -18.09 -5.84
C ALA A 150 29.60 -17.28 -7.02
N ALA A 151 30.63 -17.79 -7.70
CA ALA A 151 31.20 -17.14 -8.88
C ALA A 151 30.20 -17.08 -10.05
N ASN A 152 29.43 -18.16 -10.27
CA ASN A 152 28.37 -18.18 -11.27
C ASN A 152 27.28 -17.14 -10.97
N TYR A 153 26.94 -16.93 -9.69
CA TYR A 153 25.96 -15.93 -9.29
C TYR A 153 26.44 -14.50 -9.55
N VAL A 154 27.72 -14.20 -9.26
CA VAL A 154 28.35 -12.91 -9.61
C VAL A 154 28.30 -12.65 -11.11
N ASP A 155 28.65 -13.65 -11.93
CA ASP A 155 28.59 -13.54 -13.38
C ASP A 155 27.18 -13.34 -13.91
N LEU A 156 26.20 -14.03 -13.30
CA LEU A 156 24.80 -13.89 -13.67
C LEU A 156 24.30 -12.47 -13.35
N LEU A 157 24.60 -11.95 -12.17
CA LEU A 157 24.27 -10.58 -11.77
C LEU A 157 24.90 -9.55 -12.71
N ARG A 158 26.17 -9.75 -13.10
CA ARG A 158 26.85 -8.90 -14.09
C ARG A 158 26.08 -8.86 -15.41
N LEU A 159 25.66 -10.03 -15.92
CA LEU A 159 24.92 -10.13 -17.19
C LEU A 159 23.52 -9.53 -17.10
N CYS A 160 22.77 -9.80 -16.02
CA CYS A 160 21.47 -9.17 -15.77
C CYS A 160 21.61 -7.65 -15.73
N ARG A 161 22.60 -7.12 -14.98
CA ARG A 161 22.84 -5.67 -14.89
C ARG A 161 23.20 -5.06 -16.25
N GLN A 162 24.02 -5.76 -17.04
CA GLN A 162 24.38 -5.34 -18.39
C GLN A 162 23.13 -5.23 -19.28
N TYR A 163 22.34 -6.29 -19.40
CA TYR A 163 21.16 -6.28 -20.29
C TYR A 163 20.04 -5.37 -19.80
N LEU A 164 19.86 -5.21 -18.49
CA LEU A 164 18.96 -4.20 -17.94
C LEU A 164 19.42 -2.80 -18.33
N ASN A 165 20.72 -2.48 -18.23
CA ASN A 165 21.24 -1.17 -18.64
C ASN A 165 21.09 -0.89 -20.13
N GLU A 166 21.31 -1.89 -20.97
CA GLU A 166 21.10 -1.80 -22.42
C GLU A 166 19.63 -1.54 -22.77
N ALA A 167 18.68 -2.15 -22.03
CA ALA A 167 17.25 -1.96 -22.23
C ALA A 167 16.74 -0.62 -21.65
N ASN A 168 17.06 -0.35 -20.40
CA ASN A 168 16.76 0.89 -19.69
C ASN A 168 17.64 1.01 -18.43
N PRO A 169 18.56 1.97 -18.33
CA PRO A 169 19.43 2.13 -17.17
C PRO A 169 18.68 2.48 -15.87
N ALA A 170 17.40 2.82 -15.93
CA ALA A 170 16.56 3.02 -14.75
C ALA A 170 16.00 1.72 -14.16
N PHE A 171 16.10 0.59 -14.87
CA PHE A 171 15.67 -0.70 -14.32
C PHE A 171 16.57 -1.15 -13.18
N GLU A 172 15.97 -1.77 -12.17
CA GLU A 172 16.66 -2.20 -10.95
C GLU A 172 16.99 -3.69 -10.95
N LEU A 173 18.04 -4.05 -10.23
CA LEU A 173 18.44 -5.42 -9.95
C LEU A 173 18.58 -5.61 -8.44
N SER A 174 17.83 -6.56 -7.88
CA SER A 174 17.94 -6.95 -6.47
C SER A 174 18.16 -8.45 -6.32
N ILE A 175 18.42 -8.88 -5.09
CA ILE A 175 18.35 -10.28 -4.69
C ILE A 175 17.59 -10.43 -3.37
N ALA A 176 17.03 -11.60 -3.14
CA ALA A 176 16.74 -12.10 -1.81
C ALA A 176 18.01 -12.71 -1.20
N ALA A 177 18.39 -12.30 0.01
CA ALA A 177 19.66 -12.67 0.62
C ALA A 177 19.48 -13.39 1.96
N PRO A 178 20.33 -14.39 2.27
CA PRO A 178 20.24 -15.17 3.50
C PRO A 178 20.60 -14.36 4.75
N CYS A 179 20.05 -14.78 5.89
CA CYS A 179 20.52 -14.34 7.21
C CYS A 179 21.29 -15.43 7.99
N GLY A 180 21.38 -16.66 7.46
CA GLY A 180 22.18 -17.74 8.06
C GLY A 180 23.67 -17.59 7.77
N ALA A 181 24.51 -17.59 8.81
CA ALA A 181 25.94 -17.33 8.69
C ALA A 181 26.66 -18.30 7.73
N ASP A 182 26.26 -19.57 7.72
CA ASP A 182 26.83 -20.61 6.85
C ASP A 182 26.50 -20.39 5.36
N LYS A 183 25.39 -19.69 5.07
CA LYS A 183 24.99 -19.29 3.71
C LYS A 183 25.68 -17.98 3.30
N ILE A 184 25.68 -16.98 4.18
CA ILE A 184 26.31 -15.68 3.92
C ILE A 184 27.80 -15.85 3.59
N GLN A 185 28.52 -16.70 4.31
CA GLN A 185 29.96 -16.93 4.11
C GLN A 185 30.31 -17.52 2.73
N LYS A 186 29.35 -18.08 2.01
CA LYS A 186 29.57 -18.62 0.65
C LYS A 186 29.45 -17.56 -0.43
N LEU A 187 28.83 -16.42 -0.14
CA LEU A 187 28.59 -15.36 -1.12
C LEU A 187 29.84 -14.49 -1.32
N ASP A 188 30.10 -14.10 -2.56
CA ASP A 188 31.04 -13.01 -2.88
C ASP A 188 30.32 -11.66 -2.77
N ILE A 189 30.06 -11.22 -1.53
CA ILE A 189 29.29 -9.99 -1.27
C ILE A 189 29.84 -8.77 -2.02
N PRO A 190 31.16 -8.45 -1.99
CA PRO A 190 31.70 -7.32 -2.74
C PRO A 190 31.61 -7.49 -4.27
N GLY A 191 31.77 -8.72 -4.77
CA GLY A 191 31.63 -9.04 -6.19
C GLY A 191 30.19 -8.90 -6.69
N MET A 192 29.20 -9.20 -5.83
CA MET A 192 27.78 -9.06 -6.11
C MET A 192 27.30 -7.60 -6.00
N ASP A 193 27.69 -6.89 -4.93
CA ASP A 193 27.11 -5.58 -4.56
C ASP A 193 27.22 -4.52 -5.67
N ARG A 194 28.31 -4.54 -6.44
CA ARG A 194 28.55 -3.62 -7.57
C ARG A 194 27.50 -3.66 -8.68
N TYR A 195 26.69 -4.73 -8.76
CA TYR A 195 25.66 -4.89 -9.78
C TYR A 195 24.25 -4.66 -9.24
N LEU A 196 24.09 -4.64 -7.91
CA LEU A 196 22.79 -4.59 -7.25
C LEU A 196 22.39 -3.16 -6.91
N ASP A 197 21.10 -2.88 -6.98
CA ASP A 197 20.51 -1.65 -6.46
C ASP A 197 20.23 -1.79 -4.95
N PHE A 198 19.78 -2.96 -4.52
CA PHE A 198 19.53 -3.29 -3.11
C PHE A 198 19.47 -4.81 -2.87
N TRP A 199 19.53 -5.20 -1.60
CA TRP A 199 19.47 -6.56 -1.09
C TRP A 199 18.25 -6.70 -0.17
N ASN A 200 17.37 -7.66 -0.44
CA ASN A 200 16.26 -8.02 0.43
C ASN A 200 16.73 -9.09 1.43
N LEU A 201 17.10 -8.69 2.63
CA LEU A 201 17.59 -9.61 3.67
C LEU A 201 16.40 -10.38 4.26
N MET A 202 16.35 -11.70 4.06
CA MET A 202 15.29 -12.57 4.57
C MET A 202 15.46 -12.81 6.09
N ALA A 203 15.14 -11.79 6.89
CA ALA A 203 15.31 -11.76 8.35
C ALA A 203 14.15 -12.46 9.09
N TYR A 204 13.80 -13.63 8.59
CA TYR A 204 12.77 -14.52 9.10
C TYR A 204 13.20 -15.97 8.90
N ASP A 205 12.37 -16.92 9.35
CA ASP A 205 12.65 -18.36 9.30
C ASP A 205 13.89 -18.81 10.08
N PHE A 206 14.19 -18.10 11.17
CA PHE A 206 15.28 -18.45 12.08
C PHE A 206 14.98 -19.72 12.90
N ALA A 207 13.70 -20.04 13.09
CA ALA A 207 13.27 -21.25 13.78
C ALA A 207 12.04 -21.84 13.09
N GLY A 208 11.97 -23.17 13.02
CA GLY A 208 10.87 -23.91 12.40
C GLY A 208 10.94 -25.40 12.71
N SER A 209 10.30 -26.23 11.88
CA SER A 209 10.26 -27.70 12.05
C SER A 209 11.64 -28.39 12.02
N TRP A 210 12.66 -27.70 11.51
CA TRP A 210 14.05 -28.15 11.47
C TRP A 210 14.84 -27.82 12.75
N SER A 211 14.31 -26.98 13.62
CA SER A 211 14.98 -26.52 14.84
C SER A 211 14.97 -27.59 15.92
N GLN A 212 15.98 -27.58 16.80
CA GLN A 212 16.07 -28.50 17.94
C GLN A 212 15.16 -28.09 19.13
N ALA A 213 14.78 -26.82 19.19
CA ALA A 213 13.88 -26.26 20.20
C ALA A 213 12.90 -25.29 19.55
N ALA A 214 11.78 -25.02 20.20
CA ALA A 214 10.88 -23.93 19.84
C ALA A 214 11.64 -22.61 19.96
N GLY A 215 11.47 -21.70 19.00
CA GLY A 215 12.29 -20.49 18.94
C GLY A 215 11.59 -19.31 18.29
N HIS A 216 12.21 -18.15 18.42
CA HIS A 216 11.80 -16.96 17.70
C HIS A 216 12.22 -17.07 16.23
N ALA A 217 11.28 -16.82 15.32
CA ALA A 217 11.50 -17.00 13.89
C ALA A 217 12.03 -15.73 13.18
N SER A 218 12.04 -14.57 13.84
CA SER A 218 12.31 -13.26 13.22
C SER A 218 12.96 -12.25 14.19
N ASN A 219 13.61 -12.70 15.25
CA ASN A 219 14.19 -11.81 16.27
C ASN A 219 15.34 -10.95 15.72
N ILE A 220 15.41 -9.68 16.15
CA ILE A 220 16.52 -8.79 15.76
C ILE A 220 17.80 -9.14 16.53
N PHE A 221 17.69 -9.32 17.85
CA PHE A 221 18.82 -9.63 18.72
C PHE A 221 18.76 -11.07 19.25
N GLY A 222 19.91 -11.64 19.56
CA GLY A 222 20.01 -12.95 20.20
C GLY A 222 19.89 -12.84 21.73
N SER A 223 19.30 -13.86 22.36
CA SER A 223 19.17 -13.97 23.80
C SER A 223 20.42 -14.57 24.43
N THR A 224 20.98 -13.91 25.44
CA THR A 224 22.08 -14.46 26.25
C THR A 224 21.58 -15.32 27.41
N SER A 225 20.36 -15.06 27.91
CA SER A 225 19.73 -15.81 29.00
C SER A 225 18.97 -17.05 28.52
N ASN A 226 18.52 -17.07 27.27
CA ASN A 226 17.84 -18.20 26.64
C ASN A 226 18.33 -18.43 25.18
N PRO A 227 19.61 -18.76 24.97
CA PRO A 227 20.19 -18.85 23.62
C PRO A 227 19.51 -19.90 22.74
N ALA A 228 18.93 -20.96 23.32
CA ALA A 228 18.19 -21.98 22.60
C ALA A 228 16.91 -21.44 21.90
N SER A 229 16.40 -20.27 22.32
CA SER A 229 15.25 -19.63 21.69
C SER A 229 15.62 -18.76 20.48
N THR A 230 16.90 -18.47 20.28
CA THR A 230 17.40 -17.55 19.26
C THR A 230 18.71 -18.09 18.67
N GLU A 231 18.64 -19.22 17.97
CA GLU A 231 19.81 -19.80 17.28
C GLU A 231 20.41 -18.82 16.26
N PHE A 232 19.55 -18.03 15.60
CA PHE A 232 19.93 -16.95 14.71
C PHE A 232 19.42 -15.60 15.25
N SER A 233 20.02 -14.52 14.76
CA SER A 233 19.55 -13.15 15.01
C SER A 233 19.92 -12.25 13.83
N PHE A 234 19.02 -11.34 13.48
CA PHE A 234 19.25 -10.44 12.34
C PHE A 234 20.47 -9.52 12.55
N ASP A 235 20.66 -8.97 13.75
CA ASP A 235 21.77 -8.06 14.03
C ASP A 235 23.15 -8.75 13.92
N THR A 236 23.21 -10.07 14.12
CA THR A 236 24.42 -10.86 13.86
C THR A 236 24.66 -11.02 12.36
N ALA A 237 23.61 -11.38 11.60
CA ALA A 237 23.68 -11.51 10.15
C ALA A 237 24.06 -10.19 9.46
N LEU A 238 23.47 -9.08 9.91
CA LEU A 238 23.71 -7.74 9.36
C LEU A 238 25.20 -7.34 9.40
N ARG A 239 25.94 -7.72 10.45
CA ARG A 239 27.39 -7.43 10.56
C ARG A 239 28.22 -8.12 9.47
N MET A 240 27.74 -9.25 8.96
CA MET A 240 28.40 -9.98 7.88
C MET A 240 28.24 -9.28 6.52
N TYR A 241 27.26 -8.37 6.39
CA TYR A 241 27.06 -7.49 5.24
C TYR A 241 27.80 -6.15 5.37
N SER A 242 28.80 -6.03 6.26
CA SER A 242 29.52 -4.76 6.53
C SER A 242 30.23 -4.14 5.32
N ALA A 243 30.46 -4.90 4.24
CA ALA A 243 31.00 -4.40 2.99
C ALA A 243 29.95 -3.69 2.10
N VAL A 244 28.65 -3.86 2.39
CA VAL A 244 27.53 -3.28 1.65
C VAL A 244 27.12 -1.95 2.28
N ASN A 245 26.83 -0.95 1.46
CA ASN A 245 26.26 0.30 1.95
C ASN A 245 24.92 0.01 2.67
N PRO A 246 24.74 0.38 3.95
CA PRO A 246 23.52 0.11 4.71
C PRO A 246 22.22 0.52 4.00
N HIS A 247 22.24 1.62 3.23
CA HIS A 247 21.07 2.08 2.46
C HIS A 247 20.62 1.14 1.33
N LYS A 248 21.42 0.13 1.00
CA LYS A 248 21.07 -0.95 0.07
C LYS A 248 20.50 -2.17 0.76
N LEU A 249 20.56 -2.27 2.09
CA LEU A 249 20.09 -3.43 2.84
C LEU A 249 18.65 -3.21 3.30
N VAL A 250 17.70 -3.94 2.71
CA VAL A 250 16.26 -3.87 3.02
C VAL A 250 15.92 -5.05 3.94
N VAL A 251 15.25 -4.78 5.06
CA VAL A 251 14.99 -5.78 6.10
C VAL A 251 13.68 -6.50 5.85
N GLY A 252 13.74 -7.80 5.57
CA GLY A 252 12.58 -8.67 5.43
C GLY A 252 11.90 -8.96 6.76
N MET A 253 10.57 -8.90 6.78
CA MET A 253 9.72 -9.22 7.92
C MET A 253 8.61 -10.19 7.49
N PRO A 254 8.25 -11.18 8.33
CA PRO A 254 7.25 -12.17 7.97
C PRO A 254 5.83 -11.61 8.21
N LEU A 255 4.94 -11.82 7.24
CA LEU A 255 3.48 -11.65 7.38
C LEU A 255 2.81 -12.99 7.74
N TYR A 256 3.50 -13.78 8.57
CA TYR A 256 3.07 -15.09 9.02
C TYR A 256 3.76 -15.44 10.35
N GLY A 257 3.30 -16.51 10.98
CA GLY A 257 3.89 -17.09 12.18
C GLY A 257 4.30 -18.55 12.02
N ARG A 258 5.34 -18.94 12.76
CA ARG A 258 5.87 -20.32 12.82
C ARG A 258 5.43 -21.01 14.10
N GLY A 259 4.73 -22.13 13.97
CA GLY A 259 4.14 -22.89 15.08
C GLY A 259 5.04 -23.98 15.65
N PHE A 260 4.93 -24.20 16.97
CA PHE A 260 5.60 -25.26 17.73
C PHE A 260 4.60 -25.85 18.73
N ALA A 261 4.18 -27.10 18.52
CA ALA A 261 3.22 -27.78 19.36
C ALA A 261 3.89 -28.58 20.48
N ASN A 262 3.13 -28.86 21.54
CA ASN A 262 3.57 -29.64 22.70
C ASN A 262 4.82 -29.07 23.40
N THR A 263 5.00 -27.75 23.36
CA THR A 263 6.16 -27.06 23.94
C THR A 263 5.77 -26.28 25.19
N ASP A 264 6.74 -26.04 26.08
CA ASP A 264 6.58 -25.14 27.23
C ASP A 264 6.91 -23.67 26.89
N GLY A 265 7.30 -23.38 25.64
CA GLY A 265 7.60 -22.03 25.15
C GLY A 265 8.99 -21.89 24.51
N PRO A 266 9.47 -20.66 24.31
CA PRO A 266 10.74 -20.40 23.61
C PRO A 266 11.95 -21.07 24.30
N GLY A 267 12.81 -21.70 23.51
CA GLY A 267 14.02 -22.42 23.95
C GLY A 267 13.74 -23.80 24.57
N LYS A 268 12.50 -24.31 24.48
CA LYS A 268 12.11 -25.61 25.03
C LYS A 268 11.91 -26.64 23.91
N PRO A 269 12.01 -27.95 24.23
CA PRO A 269 11.61 -28.99 23.30
C PRO A 269 10.16 -28.82 22.82
N TYR A 270 9.86 -29.34 21.65
CA TYR A 270 8.54 -29.34 21.05
C TYR A 270 8.31 -30.68 20.33
N GLN A 271 7.06 -30.99 20.01
CA GLN A 271 6.71 -32.17 19.21
C GLN A 271 5.65 -31.80 18.17
N GLY A 272 6.11 -31.67 16.92
CA GLY A 272 5.28 -31.20 15.80
C GLY A 272 5.09 -29.69 15.79
N THR A 273 4.64 -29.13 14.67
CA THR A 273 4.49 -27.68 14.49
C THR A 273 3.04 -27.20 14.55
N GLY A 274 2.11 -28.10 14.86
CA GLY A 274 0.68 -27.83 14.80
C GLY A 274 0.15 -27.80 13.37
N GLN A 275 -1.04 -27.23 13.19
CA GLN A 275 -1.62 -26.99 11.85
C GLN A 275 -1.01 -25.73 11.21
N GLY A 276 -1.61 -25.28 10.12
CA GLY A 276 -1.36 -23.98 9.51
C GLY A 276 -2.45 -23.65 8.50
N ASN A 277 -2.40 -22.45 7.91
CA ASN A 277 -3.42 -22.03 6.95
C ASN A 277 -3.28 -22.72 5.59
N TRP A 278 -2.04 -22.78 5.09
CA TRP A 278 -1.72 -23.31 3.77
C TRP A 278 -0.70 -24.45 3.86
N GLU A 279 0.17 -24.41 4.86
CA GLU A 279 1.22 -25.37 5.11
C GLU A 279 1.32 -25.66 6.61
N THR A 280 1.63 -26.90 6.96
CA THR A 280 1.76 -27.34 8.35
C THR A 280 2.80 -26.51 9.11
N GLY A 281 2.38 -25.87 10.20
CA GLY A 281 3.25 -25.05 11.06
C GLY A 281 3.39 -23.59 10.63
N VAL A 282 2.69 -23.15 9.59
CA VAL A 282 2.74 -21.76 9.10
C VAL A 282 1.33 -21.15 9.12
N TRP A 283 1.19 -20.02 9.82
CA TRP A 283 -0.08 -19.31 9.98
C TRP A 283 0.03 -17.91 9.40
N ASP A 284 -0.89 -17.49 8.55
CA ASP A 284 -0.96 -16.10 8.08
C ASP A 284 -1.13 -15.17 9.27
N TYR A 285 -0.42 -14.04 9.26
CA TYR A 285 -0.49 -13.06 10.35
C TYR A 285 -1.93 -12.56 10.59
N LYS A 286 -2.72 -12.42 9.53
CA LYS A 286 -4.13 -12.00 9.62
C LYS A 286 -5.02 -12.91 10.47
N ASN A 287 -4.60 -14.15 10.69
CA ASN A 287 -5.33 -15.13 11.49
C ASN A 287 -4.80 -15.26 12.92
N LEU A 288 -3.81 -14.45 13.31
CA LEU A 288 -3.17 -14.48 14.63
C LEU A 288 -3.56 -13.26 15.49
N PRO A 289 -3.61 -13.38 16.83
CA PRO A 289 -3.43 -14.61 17.61
C PRO A 289 -4.60 -15.58 17.46
N LEU A 290 -4.33 -16.89 17.64
CA LEU A 290 -5.40 -17.88 17.68
C LEU A 290 -6.26 -17.70 18.95
N PRO A 291 -7.57 -18.01 18.91
CA PRO A 291 -8.43 -18.00 20.09
C PRO A 291 -7.84 -18.83 21.24
N GLY A 292 -7.84 -18.29 22.46
CA GLY A 292 -7.27 -18.95 23.63
C GLY A 292 -5.76 -18.74 23.82
N SER A 293 -5.07 -18.16 22.83
CA SER A 293 -3.66 -17.79 22.97
C SER A 293 -3.49 -16.41 23.59
N GLN A 294 -2.42 -16.24 24.37
CA GLN A 294 -1.95 -14.95 24.85
C GLN A 294 -0.71 -14.52 24.07
N GLU A 295 -0.63 -13.26 23.67
CA GLU A 295 0.58 -12.67 23.07
C GLU A 295 1.61 -12.27 24.14
N TYR A 296 2.88 -12.50 23.82
CA TYR A 296 4.05 -12.14 24.61
C TYR A 296 5.03 -11.36 23.73
N GLN A 297 5.56 -10.29 24.29
CA GLN A 297 6.47 -9.35 23.63
C GLN A 297 7.82 -9.38 24.34
N ASP A 298 8.92 -9.40 23.58
CA ASP A 298 10.26 -9.23 24.10
C ASP A 298 10.96 -8.07 23.36
N ASP A 299 10.95 -6.90 23.98
CA ASP A 299 11.57 -5.68 23.46
C ASP A 299 13.10 -5.78 23.38
N GLN A 300 13.74 -6.63 24.19
CA GLN A 300 15.19 -6.81 24.15
C GLN A 300 15.61 -7.61 22.93
N LEU A 301 14.83 -8.62 22.56
CA LEU A 301 15.05 -9.42 21.36
C LEU A 301 14.46 -8.74 20.10
N ILE A 302 13.50 -7.82 20.30
CA ILE A 302 12.58 -7.32 19.27
C ILE A 302 11.92 -8.52 18.57
N ALA A 303 11.17 -9.28 19.36
CA ALA A 303 10.45 -10.48 18.93
C ALA A 303 9.16 -10.67 19.72
N SER A 304 8.21 -11.38 19.12
CA SER A 304 6.97 -11.74 19.78
C SER A 304 6.53 -13.16 19.45
N TYR A 305 5.64 -13.68 20.28
CA TYR A 305 4.97 -14.96 20.05
C TYR A 305 3.62 -14.99 20.76
N SER A 306 2.71 -15.84 20.32
CA SER A 306 1.55 -16.23 21.11
C SER A 306 1.74 -17.61 21.72
N TYR A 307 1.13 -17.85 22.88
CA TYR A 307 1.12 -19.15 23.53
C TYR A 307 -0.25 -19.51 24.09
N ASP A 308 -0.73 -20.70 23.75
CA ASP A 308 -1.92 -21.32 24.35
C ASP A 308 -1.44 -22.41 25.34
N PRO A 309 -1.64 -22.23 26.66
CA PRO A 309 -1.20 -23.21 27.66
C PRO A 309 -2.04 -24.49 27.68
N ALA A 310 -3.30 -24.45 27.21
CA ALA A 310 -4.17 -25.63 27.15
C ALA A 310 -3.76 -26.53 25.98
N GLN A 311 -3.42 -25.93 24.84
CA GLN A 311 -2.94 -26.65 23.65
C GLN A 311 -1.42 -26.88 23.66
N ARG A 312 -0.68 -26.19 24.54
CA ARG A 312 0.79 -26.14 24.57
C ARG A 312 1.36 -25.76 23.20
N LEU A 313 0.75 -24.76 22.57
CA LEU A 313 1.08 -24.30 21.22
C LEU A 313 1.70 -22.91 21.30
N MET A 314 2.96 -22.80 20.85
CA MET A 314 3.64 -21.53 20.63
C MET A 314 3.59 -21.18 19.15
N ILE A 315 3.34 -19.91 18.81
CA ILE A 315 3.46 -19.40 17.44
C ILE A 315 4.32 -18.14 17.49
N SER A 316 5.50 -18.15 16.86
CA SER A 316 6.37 -16.98 16.73
C SER A 316 5.96 -16.16 15.51
N TYR A 317 5.63 -14.88 15.69
CA TYR A 317 5.28 -13.93 14.63
C TYR A 317 5.48 -12.50 15.13
N ASP A 318 5.50 -11.53 14.23
CA ASP A 318 5.61 -10.11 14.58
C ASP A 318 4.22 -9.52 14.90
N THR A 319 4.12 -8.76 15.99
CA THR A 319 2.95 -7.92 16.29
C THR A 319 3.20 -6.47 15.83
N PRO A 320 2.18 -5.58 15.82
CA PRO A 320 2.38 -4.18 15.45
C PRO A 320 3.46 -3.49 16.32
N HIS A 321 3.52 -3.80 17.62
CA HIS A 321 4.56 -3.29 18.51
C HIS A 321 5.98 -3.72 18.07
N ILE A 322 6.17 -5.01 17.73
CA ILE A 322 7.45 -5.49 17.21
C ILE A 322 7.77 -4.87 15.84
N ALA A 323 6.78 -4.71 14.96
CA ALA A 323 6.96 -4.08 13.67
C ALA A 323 7.43 -2.61 13.82
N GLU A 324 6.86 -1.85 14.76
CA GLU A 324 7.32 -0.50 15.11
C GLU A 324 8.78 -0.51 15.60
N LEU A 325 9.14 -1.43 16.50
CA LEU A 325 10.52 -1.56 16.99
C LEU A 325 11.51 -1.94 15.88
N LYS A 326 11.12 -2.81 14.94
CA LYS A 326 11.92 -3.14 13.76
C LYS A 326 12.08 -1.94 12.83
N ALA A 327 11.04 -1.14 12.61
CA ALA A 327 11.13 0.10 11.87
C ALA A 327 12.11 1.10 12.52
N LYS A 328 12.06 1.25 13.86
CA LYS A 328 13.03 2.05 14.62
C LYS A 328 14.45 1.51 14.50
N TYR A 329 14.63 0.19 14.52
CA TYR A 329 15.91 -0.46 14.29
C TYR A 329 16.46 -0.11 12.89
N ILE A 330 15.65 -0.26 11.85
CA ILE A 330 15.98 0.10 10.45
C ILE A 330 16.49 1.55 10.36
N MET A 331 15.76 2.49 10.96
CA MET A 331 16.16 3.90 10.99
C MET A 331 17.47 4.12 11.75
N SER A 332 17.62 3.51 12.93
CA SER A 332 18.82 3.67 13.78
C SER A 332 20.10 3.14 13.13
N ARG A 333 19.97 2.15 12.24
CA ARG A 333 21.06 1.52 11.50
C ARG A 333 21.29 2.14 10.12
N GLY A 334 20.46 3.10 9.70
CA GLY A 334 20.54 3.71 8.37
C GLY A 334 20.26 2.72 7.23
N LEU A 335 19.43 1.70 7.48
CA LEU A 335 19.15 0.65 6.50
C LEU A 335 18.24 1.15 5.37
N GLY A 336 18.18 0.40 4.28
CA GLY A 336 17.50 0.76 3.03
C GLY A 336 15.97 0.74 3.10
N GLY A 337 15.38 0.10 4.10
CA GLY A 337 13.92 0.02 4.27
C GLY A 337 13.45 -1.34 4.77
N ALA A 338 12.19 -1.66 4.46
CA ALA A 338 11.50 -2.88 4.87
C ALA A 338 11.00 -3.69 3.67
N MET A 339 10.99 -5.02 3.81
CA MET A 339 10.44 -5.98 2.86
C MET A 339 9.49 -6.94 3.60
N TRP A 340 8.47 -7.46 2.92
CA TRP A 340 7.53 -8.44 3.50
C TRP A 340 7.30 -9.66 2.62
N TRP A 341 7.33 -10.83 3.27
CA TRP A 341 6.86 -12.11 2.74
C TRP A 341 5.63 -12.58 3.52
N GLU A 342 4.45 -12.75 2.92
CA GLU A 342 4.03 -12.21 1.62
C GLU A 342 2.71 -11.44 1.76
N THR A 343 2.42 -10.60 0.78
CA THR A 343 1.37 -9.55 0.86
C THR A 343 -0.02 -10.04 1.24
N SER A 344 -0.38 -11.29 0.94
CA SER A 344 -1.69 -11.84 1.29
C SER A 344 -1.87 -12.13 2.78
N GLY A 345 -0.78 -12.20 3.54
CA GLY A 345 -0.77 -12.56 4.95
C GLY A 345 -1.08 -11.43 5.93
N ASP A 346 -1.05 -10.16 5.48
CA ASP A 346 -1.23 -9.00 6.37
C ASP A 346 -2.69 -8.80 6.82
N LYS A 347 -2.87 -8.13 7.96
CA LYS A 347 -4.17 -7.59 8.36
C LYS A 347 -4.48 -6.31 7.59
N VAL A 348 -5.74 -5.89 7.67
CA VAL A 348 -6.21 -4.59 7.18
C VAL A 348 -6.36 -3.59 8.35
N GLY A 349 -6.32 -2.29 8.03
CA GLY A 349 -6.53 -1.22 9.00
C GLY A 349 -5.41 -1.16 10.06
N ALA A 350 -5.77 -0.80 11.30
CA ALA A 350 -4.83 -0.61 12.40
C ALA A 350 -4.04 -1.87 12.81
N GLY A 351 -4.46 -3.04 12.33
CA GLY A 351 -3.72 -4.29 12.54
C GLY A 351 -2.60 -4.54 11.53
N SER A 352 -2.51 -3.80 10.42
CA SER A 352 -1.53 -4.05 9.36
C SER A 352 -0.09 -3.81 9.85
N LEU A 353 0.78 -4.82 9.70
CA LEU A 353 2.21 -4.66 10.00
C LEU A 353 2.89 -3.76 8.98
N VAL A 354 2.48 -3.86 7.71
CA VAL A 354 3.01 -3.01 6.63
C VAL A 354 2.72 -1.54 6.93
N GLN A 355 1.46 -1.21 7.25
CA GLN A 355 1.07 0.16 7.59
C GLN A 355 1.79 0.66 8.84
N THR A 356 1.90 -0.18 9.88
CA THR A 356 2.58 0.19 11.14
C THR A 356 4.04 0.62 10.90
N VAL A 357 4.78 -0.11 10.07
CA VAL A 357 6.17 0.23 9.74
C VAL A 357 6.23 1.52 8.93
N ILE A 358 5.33 1.70 7.96
CA ILE A 358 5.27 2.91 7.12
C ILE A 358 5.00 4.15 7.96
N ASP A 359 4.04 4.08 8.88
CA ASP A 359 3.68 5.18 9.78
C ASP A 359 4.82 5.51 10.76
N THR A 360 5.66 4.52 11.07
CA THR A 360 6.84 4.70 11.92
C THR A 360 7.99 5.38 11.16
N PHE A 361 8.10 5.18 9.85
CA PHE A 361 9.11 5.86 9.05
C PHE A 361 8.81 7.36 8.91
N PRO A 362 9.85 8.22 8.82
CA PRO A 362 9.63 9.62 8.57
C PRO A 362 8.92 9.81 7.24
N PRO A 363 7.98 10.76 7.13
CA PRO A 363 7.33 11.07 5.88
C PRO A 363 8.40 11.40 4.83
N LYS A 364 8.22 10.87 3.61
CA LYS A 364 9.15 11.10 2.49
C LYS A 364 9.37 12.61 2.34
N LYS A 365 10.57 13.11 2.66
CA LYS A 365 10.94 14.50 2.38
C LYS A 365 10.79 14.70 0.87
N ARG A 366 9.85 15.56 0.44
CA ARG A 366 9.80 16.04 -0.94
C ARG A 366 11.17 16.65 -1.23
N THR A 367 11.96 16.00 -2.08
CA THR A 367 13.15 16.63 -2.65
C THR A 367 12.70 17.92 -3.31
N THR A 368 13.24 19.04 -2.85
CA THR A 368 13.00 20.36 -3.44
C THR A 368 13.59 20.36 -4.85
N ALA A 369 12.80 19.95 -5.83
CA ALA A 369 12.96 20.44 -7.18
C ALA A 369 12.85 21.97 -7.14
N ALA A 370 13.61 22.66 -7.99
CA ALA A 370 13.44 24.09 -8.26
C ALA A 370 11.94 24.43 -8.40
N PRO A 371 11.48 25.62 -7.96
CA PRO A 371 10.10 25.85 -7.59
C PRO A 371 9.15 25.69 -8.78
N ALA A 372 8.67 24.47 -8.99
CA ALA A 372 7.40 24.21 -9.62
C ALA A 372 6.34 24.62 -8.59
N LYS A 373 5.50 25.58 -8.98
CA LYS A 373 4.40 26.10 -8.17
C LYS A 373 3.66 24.93 -7.49
N LYS A 374 3.54 25.00 -6.17
CA LYS A 374 2.95 23.97 -5.31
C LYS A 374 1.57 23.60 -5.85
N LYS A 375 1.37 22.35 -6.29
CA LYS A 375 0.05 21.72 -6.23
C LYS A 375 -0.27 21.50 -4.75
N VAL A 376 -1.17 22.32 -4.22
CA VAL A 376 -1.87 22.15 -2.95
C VAL A 376 -3.11 21.33 -3.29
N ARG A 377 -3.31 20.24 -2.55
CA ARG A 377 -4.59 19.55 -2.41
C ARG A 377 -4.41 18.59 -1.25
N VAL A 378 -5.48 18.33 -0.51
CA VAL A 378 -5.57 17.57 0.76
C VAL A 378 -5.51 18.43 2.05
N LYS A 379 -5.62 19.76 1.98
CA LYS A 379 -6.04 20.57 3.17
C LYS A 379 -7.37 21.28 3.02
N LEU A 380 -7.81 21.49 1.78
CA LEU A 380 -8.92 22.38 1.49
C LEU A 380 -10.31 21.79 1.77
N ALA A 381 -10.54 20.49 1.49
CA ALA A 381 -11.86 19.87 1.70
C ALA A 381 -12.28 19.80 3.18
N GLN A 382 -11.31 19.54 4.08
CA GLN A 382 -11.56 19.55 5.53
C GLN A 382 -11.76 20.97 6.07
N ASP A 383 -11.05 21.97 5.53
CA ASP A 383 -11.25 23.39 5.90
C ASP A 383 -12.57 23.96 5.34
N LEU A 384 -13.10 23.38 4.24
CA LEU A 384 -14.35 23.79 3.60
C LEU A 384 -15.61 23.07 4.11
N SER A 385 -15.49 22.11 5.03
CA SER A 385 -16.60 21.37 5.68
C SER A 385 -17.54 20.59 4.73
N LEU A 386 -17.07 20.15 3.57
CA LEU A 386 -17.86 19.30 2.66
C LEU A 386 -17.87 17.84 3.12
N SER A 387 -18.98 17.14 2.91
CA SER A 387 -19.06 15.70 3.02
C SER A 387 -18.35 15.00 1.85
N THR A 388 -18.01 13.72 2.04
CA THR A 388 -17.35 12.90 0.99
C THR A 388 -18.20 12.80 -0.28
N GLU A 389 -19.52 12.80 -0.14
CA GLU A 389 -20.46 12.71 -1.27
C GLU A 389 -20.49 14.01 -2.08
N GLU A 390 -20.51 15.16 -1.40
CA GLU A 390 -20.46 16.48 -2.04
C GLU A 390 -19.12 16.71 -2.75
N GLU A 391 -18.01 16.28 -2.16
CA GLU A 391 -16.70 16.37 -2.82
C GLU A 391 -16.68 15.53 -4.10
N GLN A 392 -17.27 14.33 -4.08
CA GLN A 392 -17.41 13.49 -5.27
C GLN A 392 -18.30 14.13 -6.33
N GLU A 393 -19.39 14.78 -5.93
CA GLU A 393 -20.29 15.50 -6.85
C GLU A 393 -19.55 16.64 -7.55
N VAL A 394 -18.85 17.48 -6.78
CA VAL A 394 -17.99 18.56 -7.31
C VAL A 394 -16.91 18.02 -8.23
N ARG A 395 -16.32 16.86 -7.88
CA ARG A 395 -15.32 16.19 -8.71
C ARG A 395 -15.88 15.72 -10.04
N LEU A 396 -17.02 15.05 -10.04
CA LEU A 396 -17.66 14.55 -11.25
C LEU A 396 -18.07 15.69 -12.18
N ALA A 397 -18.66 16.76 -11.63
CA ALA A 397 -19.02 17.94 -12.40
C ALA A 397 -17.81 18.62 -13.05
N PHE A 398 -16.67 18.69 -12.35
CA PHE A 398 -15.45 19.28 -12.90
C PHE A 398 -14.81 18.39 -13.97
N ASP A 399 -14.67 17.09 -13.68
CA ASP A 399 -14.00 16.15 -14.58
C ASP A 399 -14.80 15.96 -15.88
N TYR A 400 -16.13 16.07 -15.84
CA TYR A 400 -17.00 16.00 -17.04
C TYR A 400 -16.71 17.11 -18.07
N PHE A 401 -16.22 18.27 -17.63
CA PHE A 401 -15.87 19.39 -18.52
C PHE A 401 -14.34 19.59 -18.65
N THR A 402 -13.56 18.64 -18.16
CA THR A 402 -12.11 18.61 -18.40
C THR A 402 -11.84 18.04 -19.79
N ASP A 403 -10.99 18.71 -20.57
CA ASP A 403 -10.57 18.20 -21.88
C ASP A 403 -9.91 16.82 -21.71
N PRO A 404 -10.28 15.79 -22.49
CA PRO A 404 -9.67 14.46 -22.41
C PRO A 404 -8.14 14.44 -22.54
N GLU A 405 -7.55 15.40 -23.25
CA GLU A 405 -6.08 15.53 -23.36
C GLU A 405 -5.44 16.21 -22.12
N GLU A 406 -6.26 16.90 -21.33
CA GLU A 406 -5.87 17.59 -20.10
C GLU A 406 -6.31 16.81 -18.83
N LEU A 407 -6.90 15.61 -19.00
CA LEU A 407 -7.33 14.74 -17.90
C LEU A 407 -6.12 14.41 -16.98
N GLY A 408 -6.22 14.79 -15.71
CA GLY A 408 -5.14 14.66 -14.72
C GLY A 408 -4.31 15.93 -14.49
N LYS A 409 -4.56 17.03 -15.23
CA LYS A 409 -3.98 18.34 -14.93
C LYS A 409 -4.78 19.15 -13.92
N ASP A 410 -6.00 18.72 -13.60
CA ASP A 410 -6.96 19.39 -12.69
C ASP A 410 -7.35 20.80 -13.16
N ILE A 411 -7.65 20.96 -14.45
CA ILE A 411 -8.09 22.23 -15.05
C ILE A 411 -9.34 22.05 -15.92
N ILE A 412 -10.22 23.07 -15.94
CA ILE A 412 -11.25 23.24 -16.97
C ILE A 412 -11.04 24.59 -17.68
N GLN A 413 -11.61 24.76 -18.87
CA GLN A 413 -11.55 26.05 -19.57
C GLN A 413 -12.49 27.08 -18.91
N SER A 414 -12.09 28.33 -18.79
CA SER A 414 -12.90 29.40 -18.15
C SER A 414 -14.25 29.62 -18.84
N LYS A 415 -14.39 29.24 -20.12
CA LYS A 415 -15.65 29.24 -20.86
C LYS A 415 -16.67 28.19 -20.37
N ASP A 416 -16.20 27.09 -19.77
CA ASP A 416 -17.03 25.96 -19.35
C ASP A 416 -17.47 26.06 -17.87
N LEU A 417 -16.99 27.07 -17.14
CA LEU A 417 -17.37 27.38 -15.75
C LEU A 417 -18.89 27.35 -15.51
N LYS A 418 -19.67 28.01 -16.38
CA LYS A 418 -21.13 28.06 -16.23
C LYS A 418 -21.74 26.66 -16.29
N LYS A 419 -21.24 25.80 -17.19
CA LYS A 419 -21.75 24.44 -17.38
C LYS A 419 -21.37 23.55 -16.20
N ALA A 420 -20.14 23.68 -15.70
CA ALA A 420 -19.67 22.96 -14.52
C ALA A 420 -20.54 23.28 -13.28
N PHE A 421 -20.84 24.56 -13.03
CA PHE A 421 -21.76 24.93 -11.94
C PHE A 421 -23.21 24.50 -12.20
N SER A 422 -23.66 24.51 -13.46
CA SER A 422 -25.00 24.00 -13.81
C SER A 422 -25.13 22.51 -13.54
N ALA A 423 -24.06 21.73 -13.75
CA ALA A 423 -24.03 20.30 -13.43
C ALA A 423 -24.12 20.02 -11.92
N LEU A 424 -23.71 20.98 -11.08
CA LEU A 424 -23.91 20.98 -9.62
C LEU A 424 -25.26 21.54 -9.18
N GLY A 425 -26.15 21.84 -10.14
CA GLY A 425 -27.48 22.40 -9.87
C GLY A 425 -27.50 23.91 -9.61
N PHE A 426 -26.40 24.64 -9.84
CA PHE A 426 -26.36 26.09 -9.69
C PHE A 426 -26.59 26.81 -11.01
N ASN A 427 -27.63 27.64 -11.08
CA ASN A 427 -27.89 28.49 -12.24
C ASN A 427 -27.34 29.90 -12.00
N LEU A 428 -26.08 30.11 -12.37
CA LEU A 428 -25.38 31.39 -12.16
C LEU A 428 -25.82 32.46 -13.16
N SER A 429 -26.09 33.67 -12.65
CA SER A 429 -26.34 34.86 -13.47
C SER A 429 -25.07 35.35 -14.18
N PRO A 430 -25.18 36.14 -15.27
CA PRO A 430 -24.01 36.71 -15.94
C PRO A 430 -23.11 37.56 -15.02
N GLY A 431 -23.70 38.24 -14.02
CA GLY A 431 -22.96 39.01 -13.03
C GLY A 431 -22.15 38.12 -12.10
N GLU A 432 -22.75 37.06 -11.55
CA GLU A 432 -22.06 36.10 -10.70
C GLU A 432 -20.95 35.34 -11.45
N ILE A 433 -21.18 34.96 -12.70
CA ILE A 433 -20.13 34.33 -13.52
C ILE A 433 -18.95 35.28 -13.68
N LYS A 434 -19.21 36.58 -13.87
CA LYS A 434 -18.16 37.59 -13.99
C LYS A 434 -17.38 37.74 -12.68
N GLU A 435 -18.06 37.87 -11.55
CA GLU A 435 -17.42 37.98 -10.22
C GLU A 435 -16.60 36.74 -9.86
N ILE A 436 -17.16 35.55 -10.10
CA ILE A 436 -16.46 34.28 -9.86
C ILE A 436 -15.22 34.20 -10.76
N LYS A 437 -15.32 34.56 -12.04
CA LYS A 437 -14.18 34.59 -12.96
C LYS A 437 -13.10 35.58 -12.52
N GLU A 438 -13.49 36.79 -12.15
CA GLU A 438 -12.54 37.79 -11.61
C GLU A 438 -11.85 37.30 -10.32
N THR A 439 -12.47 36.38 -9.59
CA THR A 439 -11.90 35.78 -8.37
C THR A 439 -10.96 34.61 -8.67
N ILE A 440 -11.33 33.70 -9.58
CA ILE A 440 -10.61 32.43 -9.81
C ILE A 440 -9.73 32.41 -11.06
N ASP A 441 -9.87 33.41 -11.92
CA ASP A 441 -9.07 33.66 -13.13
C ASP A 441 -8.84 35.19 -13.29
N PRO A 442 -8.20 35.87 -12.31
CA PRO A 442 -8.06 37.33 -12.30
C PRO A 442 -7.17 37.86 -13.44
N ASP A 443 -6.29 37.01 -13.97
CA ASP A 443 -5.31 37.34 -15.01
C ASP A 443 -5.77 36.95 -16.43
N ASP A 444 -7.01 36.43 -16.57
CA ASP A 444 -7.60 35.93 -17.83
C ASP A 444 -6.69 34.89 -18.53
N GLU A 445 -6.14 33.96 -17.75
CA GLU A 445 -5.31 32.84 -18.24
C GLU A 445 -6.14 31.86 -19.08
N GLY A 446 -7.48 31.90 -18.95
CA GLY A 446 -8.43 31.15 -19.77
C GLY A 446 -8.73 29.74 -19.28
N PHE A 447 -8.17 29.35 -18.12
CA PHE A 447 -8.44 28.08 -17.46
C PHE A 447 -8.62 28.24 -15.95
N ILE A 448 -9.32 27.30 -15.35
CA ILE A 448 -9.68 27.29 -13.92
C ILE A 448 -9.17 25.99 -13.32
N VAL A 449 -8.36 26.09 -12.28
CA VAL A 449 -7.85 24.93 -11.53
C VAL A 449 -8.92 24.37 -10.60
N TYR A 450 -8.92 23.05 -10.39
CA TYR A 450 -9.92 22.39 -9.55
C TYR A 450 -10.00 22.97 -8.14
N GLU A 451 -8.85 23.34 -7.57
CA GLU A 451 -8.78 23.84 -6.20
C GLU A 451 -9.65 25.09 -5.99
N LEU A 452 -9.55 26.07 -6.89
CA LEU A 452 -10.34 27.29 -6.86
C LEU A 452 -11.82 27.02 -7.21
N PHE A 453 -12.07 26.08 -8.12
CA PHE A 453 -13.43 25.65 -8.41
C PHE A 453 -14.11 25.02 -7.18
N LEU A 454 -13.38 24.16 -6.44
CA LEU A 454 -13.87 23.53 -5.22
C LEU A 454 -14.20 24.55 -4.13
N GLU A 455 -13.40 25.60 -3.95
CA GLU A 455 -13.69 26.66 -2.98
C GLU A 455 -15.01 27.37 -3.29
N VAL A 456 -15.20 27.78 -4.54
CA VAL A 456 -16.42 28.49 -4.94
C VAL A 456 -17.63 27.55 -4.92
N ALA A 457 -17.46 26.29 -5.32
CA ALA A 457 -18.50 25.27 -5.23
C ALA A 457 -18.92 25.03 -3.77
N ALA A 458 -17.95 24.88 -2.86
CA ALA A 458 -18.21 24.69 -1.44
C ALA A 458 -18.97 25.88 -0.81
N MET A 459 -18.60 27.11 -1.16
CA MET A 459 -19.33 28.30 -0.71
C MET A 459 -20.78 28.30 -1.21
N LYS A 460 -20.99 28.00 -2.50
CA LYS A 460 -22.34 27.95 -3.09
C LYS A 460 -23.20 26.81 -2.53
N MET A 461 -22.60 25.66 -2.21
CA MET A 461 -23.30 24.53 -1.57
C MET A 461 -23.71 24.87 -0.13
N LYS A 462 -22.84 25.51 0.65
CA LYS A 462 -23.19 26.01 1.98
C LYS A 462 -24.31 27.04 1.98
N ASP A 463 -24.29 27.97 1.01
CA ASP A 463 -25.38 28.94 0.86
C ASP A 463 -26.71 28.27 0.47
N ARG A 464 -26.66 27.21 -0.35
CA ARG A 464 -27.84 26.40 -0.70
C ARG A 464 -28.38 25.66 0.51
N ASP A 465 -27.54 24.96 1.26
CA ASP A 465 -27.96 24.20 2.43
C ASP A 465 -28.50 25.11 3.53
N GLY A 466 -27.86 26.26 3.77
CA GLY A 466 -28.38 27.26 4.71
C GLY A 466 -29.74 27.80 4.30
N LYS A 467 -29.97 28.00 2.99
CA LYS A 467 -31.27 28.42 2.46
C LYS A 467 -32.30 27.30 2.53
N ASP A 468 -31.93 26.05 2.22
CA ASP A 468 -32.82 24.89 2.29
C ASP A 468 -33.19 24.54 3.73
N GLU A 469 -32.27 24.71 4.69
CA GLU A 469 -32.51 24.60 6.14
C GLU A 469 -33.45 25.71 6.62
N LEU A 470 -33.22 26.96 6.20
CA LEU A 470 -34.11 28.09 6.51
C LEU A 470 -35.51 27.85 5.94
N ASP A 471 -35.60 27.36 4.70
CA ASP A 471 -36.85 27.07 4.01
C ASP A 471 -37.61 25.91 4.68
N LYS A 472 -36.91 24.84 5.07
CA LYS A 472 -37.50 23.74 5.86
C LYS A 472 -37.97 24.22 7.22
N ALA A 473 -37.17 25.03 7.93
CA ALA A 473 -37.55 25.59 9.22
C ALA A 473 -38.79 26.47 9.09
N PHE A 474 -38.82 27.35 8.08
CA PHE A 474 -39.96 28.22 7.80
C PHE A 474 -41.22 27.41 7.47
N SER A 475 -41.09 26.38 6.62
CA SER A 475 -42.18 25.48 6.24
C SER A 475 -42.70 24.64 7.41
N LEU A 476 -41.85 24.24 8.36
CA LEU A 476 -42.28 23.59 9.61
C LEU A 476 -43.16 24.52 10.45
N PHE A 477 -42.84 25.81 10.51
CA PHE A 477 -43.66 26.78 11.24
C PHE A 477 -44.97 27.07 10.52
N THR A 478 -44.98 27.29 9.20
CA THR A 478 -46.21 27.59 8.44
C THR A 478 -47.05 26.34 8.14
N GLY A 479 -46.46 25.15 8.21
CA GLY A 479 -47.14 23.87 7.97
C GLY A 479 -47.27 23.56 6.48
N GLY A 480 -46.28 23.97 5.69
CA GLY A 480 -46.25 23.79 4.24
C GLY A 480 -46.88 24.92 3.42
N ASP A 481 -47.30 26.01 4.05
CA ASP A 481 -47.78 27.22 3.35
C ASP A 481 -46.61 28.21 3.24
N ASP A 482 -45.83 28.08 2.17
CA ASP A 482 -44.53 28.77 2.02
C ASP A 482 -44.66 30.20 1.45
N GLU A 483 -45.88 30.71 1.23
CA GLU A 483 -46.11 32.04 0.63
C GLU A 483 -46.42 33.16 1.65
N GLY A 484 -46.60 32.83 2.95
CA GLY A 484 -46.97 33.80 4.00
C GLY A 484 -46.03 33.84 5.21
N PRO A 485 -46.04 34.93 6.02
CA PRO A 485 -45.15 35.06 7.16
C PRO A 485 -45.48 34.09 8.31
N ILE A 486 -44.52 33.86 9.21
CA ILE A 486 -44.79 33.15 10.48
C ILE A 486 -45.63 34.07 11.37
N THR A 487 -46.82 33.60 11.76
CA THR A 487 -47.78 34.37 12.57
C THR A 487 -47.93 33.80 13.98
N LEU A 488 -48.64 34.53 14.85
CA LEU A 488 -49.00 34.05 16.20
C LEU A 488 -49.74 32.71 16.18
N GLN A 489 -50.58 32.46 15.17
CA GLN A 489 -51.30 31.20 15.03
C GLN A 489 -50.37 30.02 14.75
N HIS A 490 -49.28 30.25 14.01
CA HIS A 490 -48.25 29.22 13.76
C HIS A 490 -47.55 28.83 15.05
N LEU A 491 -47.14 29.80 15.87
CA LEU A 491 -46.51 29.52 17.17
C LEU A 491 -47.45 28.84 18.16
N GLN A 492 -48.73 29.24 18.22
CA GLN A 492 -49.74 28.57 19.04
C GLN A 492 -49.93 27.10 18.65
N ARG A 493 -49.92 26.81 17.34
CA ARG A 493 -50.01 25.44 16.83
C ARG A 493 -48.81 24.60 17.26
N VAL A 494 -47.60 25.15 17.14
CA VAL A 494 -46.36 24.47 17.53
C VAL A 494 -46.33 24.22 19.04
N ALA A 495 -46.63 25.22 19.87
CA ALA A 495 -46.67 25.08 21.33
C ALA A 495 -47.67 24.00 21.77
N LYS A 496 -48.87 23.97 21.15
CA LYS A 496 -49.86 22.94 21.41
C LYS A 496 -49.40 21.55 20.98
N ALA A 497 -48.72 21.43 19.83
CA ALA A 497 -48.18 20.17 19.34
C ALA A 497 -47.07 19.62 20.24
N LEU A 498 -46.27 20.50 20.84
CA LEU A 498 -45.21 20.16 21.80
C LEU A 498 -45.71 19.98 23.24
N ASN A 499 -47.02 20.14 23.48
CA ASN A 499 -47.63 20.10 24.81
C ASN A 499 -47.02 21.10 25.79
N GLU A 500 -46.55 22.24 25.28
CA GLU A 500 -45.99 23.33 26.07
C GLU A 500 -47.08 24.36 26.39
N ASN A 501 -47.13 24.78 27.66
CA ASN A 501 -48.15 25.69 28.17
C ASN A 501 -47.62 27.14 28.13
N VAL A 502 -47.53 27.70 26.93
CA VAL A 502 -47.01 29.06 26.67
C VAL A 502 -48.17 30.03 26.45
N THR A 503 -48.11 31.22 27.08
CA THR A 503 -49.17 32.23 26.96
C THR A 503 -49.06 33.03 25.66
N ASP A 504 -50.18 33.53 25.15
CA ASP A 504 -50.22 34.37 23.94
C ASP A 504 -49.31 35.59 24.01
N ASP A 505 -49.16 36.20 25.20
CA ASP A 505 -48.29 37.36 25.37
C ASP A 505 -46.82 36.98 25.22
N THR A 506 -46.41 35.81 25.76
CA THR A 506 -45.07 35.27 25.55
C THR A 506 -44.81 34.95 24.07
N LEU A 507 -45.77 34.36 23.37
CA LEU A 507 -45.63 34.06 21.94
C LEU A 507 -45.56 35.33 21.08
N ARG A 508 -46.26 36.40 21.47
CA ARG A 508 -46.14 37.72 20.81
C ARG A 508 -44.78 38.37 21.05
N ASP A 509 -44.24 38.24 22.25
CA ASP A 509 -42.90 38.74 22.55
C ASP A 509 -41.83 38.00 21.73
N MET A 510 -41.96 36.68 21.56
CA MET A 510 -41.10 35.90 20.67
C MET A 510 -41.14 36.39 19.21
N LEU A 511 -42.33 36.74 18.68
CA LEU A 511 -42.46 37.30 17.33
C LEU A 511 -41.85 38.69 17.21
N ARG A 512 -41.97 39.53 18.25
CA ARG A 512 -41.38 40.87 18.27
C ARG A 512 -39.86 40.81 18.32
N GLU A 513 -39.32 39.90 19.11
CA GLU A 513 -37.88 39.66 19.18
C GLU A 513 -37.34 39.18 17.82
N ALA A 514 -38.01 38.21 17.19
CA ALA A 514 -37.61 37.67 15.90
C ALA A 514 -37.78 38.65 14.73
N SER A 515 -38.77 39.56 14.78
CA SER A 515 -39.05 40.54 13.71
C SER A 515 -38.29 41.86 13.84
N SER A 516 -37.30 41.95 14.75
CA SER A 516 -36.57 43.20 15.05
C SER A 516 -37.49 44.35 15.51
N GLY A 517 -38.55 44.02 16.25
CA GLY A 517 -39.27 44.97 17.12
C GLY A 517 -40.53 45.64 16.58
N ASP A 518 -40.97 45.40 15.34
CA ASP A 518 -42.06 46.22 14.77
C ASP A 518 -43.18 45.47 14.01
N ARG A 519 -43.20 44.12 14.01
CA ARG A 519 -44.28 43.35 13.37
C ARG A 519 -44.69 42.13 14.19
N ASN A 520 -45.99 41.82 14.25
CA ASN A 520 -46.49 40.57 14.87
C ASN A 520 -46.33 39.35 13.94
N GLU A 521 -45.37 39.40 13.02
CA GLU A 521 -45.19 38.47 11.90
C GLU A 521 -43.70 38.43 11.51
N VAL A 522 -43.15 37.25 11.23
CA VAL A 522 -41.77 37.06 10.75
C VAL A 522 -41.80 36.70 9.27
N ASN A 523 -41.26 37.57 8.42
CA ASN A 523 -41.12 37.31 6.99
C ASN A 523 -39.85 36.51 6.73
N LYS A 524 -39.85 35.78 5.61
CA LYS A 524 -38.69 35.04 5.10
C LYS A 524 -37.52 35.95 4.77
#